data_AF-A0A527VNR1-F1
#
_entry.id   AF-A0A527VNR1-F1
#
_cell.length_a   1.000
_cell.length_b   1.000
_cell.length_c   1.000
_cell.angle_alpha   90.00
_cell.angle_beta   90.00
_cell.angle_gamma   90.00
#
_symmetry.space_group_name_H-M   'P 1'
#
loop_
_entity.id
_entity.type
_entity.pdbx_description
1 polymer ?
#
loop_
_entity_poly.entity_id
_entity_poly.type
_entity_poly.pdbx_seq_one_letter_code
_entity_poly.pdbx_strand_id
1 'polypeptide(L)'
;IVFSPLAQGMLTDKYLGGIPEGSRASQGKSLRPAFINDKSIANIKALNAIAGRRGQTLAQMALAWVLRKGRVTTALIGASRPEQVEDCVGALK
;
A
#
# COMPACT_ATOMS: atom_id res chain seq x y z
N ILE A 1 -16.31 -7.91 1.98
CA ILE A 1 -15.60 -6.61 2.08
C ILE A 1 -14.29 -6.85 2.81
N VAL A 2 -13.16 -6.35 2.33
CA VAL A 2 -11.86 -6.43 3.03
C VAL A 2 -11.41 -5.04 3.50
N PHE A 3 -10.64 -5.01 4.59
CA PHE A 3 -10.12 -3.77 5.18
C PHE A 3 -8.58 -3.79 5.25
N SER A 4 -7.99 -2.60 5.35
CA SER A 4 -6.52 -2.40 5.31
C SER A 4 -5.82 -3.10 4.13
N PRO A 5 -6.32 -2.97 2.88
CA PRO A 5 -5.75 -3.67 1.73
C PRO A 5 -4.31 -3.23 1.42
N LEU A 6 -3.91 -2.03 1.87
CA LEU A 6 -2.55 -1.50 1.72
C LEU A 6 -1.66 -1.77 2.94
N ALA A 7 -2.06 -2.65 3.85
CA ALA A 7 -1.34 -2.95 5.09
C ALA A 7 -0.91 -1.66 5.83
N GLN A 8 -1.88 -0.77 6.03
CA GLN A 8 -1.67 0.52 6.71
C GLN A 8 -0.65 1.46 6.01
N GLY A 9 -0.50 1.32 4.70
CA GLY A 9 0.40 2.09 3.86
C GLY A 9 1.76 1.41 3.60
N MET A 10 1.97 0.18 4.09
CA MET A 10 3.18 -0.58 3.78
C MET A 10 3.26 -1.01 2.32
N LEU A 11 2.12 -1.30 1.69
CA LEU A 11 2.05 -1.65 0.27
C LEU A 11 1.95 -0.38 -0.61
N THR A 12 2.80 0.60 -0.30
CA THR A 12 3.03 1.80 -1.12
C THR A 12 4.55 2.09 -1.14
N ASP A 13 4.96 3.16 -1.80
CA ASP A 13 6.34 3.65 -1.80
C ASP A 13 6.79 4.31 -0.46
N LYS A 14 5.84 4.57 0.45
CA LYS A 14 6.01 5.43 1.63
C LYS A 14 7.16 5.01 2.53
N TYR A 15 7.37 3.70 2.70
CA TYR A 15 8.37 3.17 3.65
C TYR A 15 9.64 2.63 2.97
N LEU A 16 9.80 2.82 1.66
CA LEU A 16 10.96 2.31 0.92
C LEU A 16 12.29 2.93 1.36
N GLY A 17 12.24 4.17 1.88
CA GLY A 17 13.38 4.94 2.39
C GLY A 17 13.45 5.06 3.92
N GLY A 18 12.71 4.23 4.67
CA GLY A 18 12.60 4.33 6.14
C GLY A 18 11.24 4.83 6.61
N ILE A 19 11.12 5.24 7.87
CA ILE A 19 9.86 5.73 8.46
C ILE A 19 9.76 7.25 8.26
N PRO A 20 8.82 7.75 7.43
CA PRO A 20 8.65 9.19 7.26
C PRO A 20 8.08 9.84 8.51
N GLU A 21 8.42 11.11 8.75
CA GLU A 21 7.80 11.94 9.78
C GLU A 21 6.29 12.12 9.49
N GLY A 22 5.48 12.19 10.55
CA GLY A 22 4.02 12.27 10.45
C GLY A 22 3.34 11.02 9.87
N SER A 23 4.10 9.95 9.60
CA SER A 23 3.54 8.67 9.15
C SER A 23 2.80 7.95 10.26
N ARG A 24 1.98 6.95 9.89
CA ARG A 24 1.25 6.15 10.87
C ARG A 24 2.19 5.43 11.84
N ALA A 25 3.33 4.96 11.34
CA ALA A 25 4.36 4.33 12.16
C ALA A 25 5.05 5.33 13.10
N SER A 26 5.32 6.56 12.65
CA SER A 26 5.97 7.58 13.52
C SER A 26 5.03 8.11 14.61
N GLN A 27 3.71 8.05 14.41
CA GLN A 27 2.71 8.53 15.38
C GLN A 27 2.29 7.47 16.41
N GLY A 28 2.94 6.31 16.46
CA GLY A 28 2.57 5.23 17.40
C GLY A 28 1.13 4.71 17.23
N LYS A 29 0.57 4.86 16.03
CA LYS A 29 -0.80 4.42 15.71
C LYS A 29 -0.84 2.90 15.47
N SER A 30 -1.83 2.42 14.72
CA SER A 30 -2.09 0.99 14.49
C SER A 30 -0.98 0.20 13.77
N LEU A 31 0.08 0.86 13.26
CA LEU A 31 1.18 0.21 12.56
C LEU A 31 2.34 -0.01 13.53
N ARG A 32 2.58 -1.27 13.90
CA ARG A 32 3.70 -1.63 14.77
C ARG A 32 5.03 -1.39 14.03
N PRO A 33 5.97 -0.60 14.60
CA PRO A 33 7.27 -0.35 13.98
C PRO A 33 8.03 -1.63 13.63
N ALA A 34 7.87 -2.71 14.42
CA ALA A 34 8.50 -4.01 14.16
C ALA A 34 8.11 -4.66 12.81
N PHE A 35 6.98 -4.26 12.22
CA PHE A 35 6.62 -4.70 10.87
C PHE A 35 7.43 -4.01 9.77
N ILE A 36 8.10 -2.89 10.08
CA ILE A 36 9.01 -2.19 9.18
C ILE A 36 10.43 -2.68 9.52
N ASN A 37 10.78 -3.83 8.97
CA ASN A 37 12.10 -4.45 9.12
C ASN A 37 12.73 -4.71 7.76
N ASP A 38 14.01 -5.09 7.74
CA ASP A 38 14.77 -5.26 6.49
C ASP A 38 14.12 -6.28 5.53
N LYS A 39 13.56 -7.36 6.08
CA LYS A 39 12.87 -8.38 5.28
C LYS A 39 11.59 -7.85 4.64
N SER A 40 10.75 -7.13 5.39
CA SER A 40 9.53 -6.55 4.83
C SER A 40 9.86 -5.46 3.80
N ILE A 41 10.86 -4.61 4.08
CA ILE A 41 11.30 -3.57 3.14
C ILE A 41 11.86 -4.17 1.85
N ALA A 42 12.67 -5.24 1.94
CA ALA A 42 13.17 -5.94 0.76
C ALA A 42 12.02 -6.49 -0.10
N ASN A 43 11.00 -7.10 0.51
CA ASN A 43 9.82 -7.59 -0.19
C ASN A 43 9.02 -6.45 -0.85
N ILE A 44 8.81 -5.34 -0.14
CA ILE A 44 8.07 -4.17 -0.66
C ILE A 44 8.85 -3.57 -1.84
N LYS A 45 10.18 -3.47 -1.77
CA LYS A 45 11.03 -3.02 -2.90
C LYS A 45 10.86 -3.91 -4.13
N ALA A 46 10.89 -5.23 -3.95
CA ALA A 46 10.71 -6.19 -5.04
C ALA A 46 9.30 -6.08 -5.67
N LEU A 47 8.26 -5.95 -4.84
CA LEU A 47 6.88 -5.73 -5.31
C LEU A 47 6.74 -4.39 -6.03
N ASN A 48 7.36 -3.32 -5.53
CA ASN A 48 7.33 -2.02 -6.19
C ASN A 48 7.97 -2.07 -7.58
N ALA A 49 9.07 -2.82 -7.73
CA ALA A 49 9.68 -3.04 -9.04
C ALA A 49 8.76 -3.80 -10.01
N ILE A 50 7.96 -4.75 -9.52
CA ILE A 50 6.93 -5.43 -10.34
C ILE A 50 5.84 -4.44 -10.74
N ALA A 51 5.37 -3.61 -9.82
CA ALA A 51 4.35 -2.60 -10.10
C ALA A 51 4.82 -1.61 -11.19
N GLY A 52 6.06 -1.12 -11.07
CA GLY A 52 6.66 -0.24 -12.07
C GLY A 52 6.74 -0.87 -13.47
N ARG A 53 7.11 -2.16 -13.58
CA ARG A 53 7.08 -2.88 -14.88
C ARG A 53 5.68 -3.02 -15.48
N ARG A 54 4.64 -2.87 -14.67
CA ARG A 54 3.23 -2.92 -15.09
C ARG A 54 2.64 -1.52 -15.35
N GLY A 55 3.43 -0.45 -15.19
CA GLY A 55 2.95 0.92 -15.28
C GLY A 55 2.01 1.32 -14.14
N GLN A 56 2.12 0.66 -12.98
CA GLN A 56 1.26 0.88 -11.81
C GLN A 56 2.08 1.37 -10.62
N THR A 57 1.46 2.15 -9.74
CA THR A 57 2.01 2.33 -8.38
C THR A 57 1.86 1.02 -7.58
N LEU A 58 2.66 0.84 -6.52
CA LEU A 58 2.51 -0.35 -5.66
C LEU A 58 1.11 -0.41 -5.02
N ALA A 59 0.55 0.74 -4.65
CA ALA A 59 -0.80 0.83 -4.10
C ALA A 59 -1.84 0.32 -5.11
N GLN A 60 -1.73 0.76 -6.37
CA GLN A 60 -2.60 0.30 -7.46
C GLN A 60 -2.48 -1.21 -7.68
N MET A 61 -1.25 -1.73 -7.76
CA MET A 61 -1.03 -3.17 -7.95
C MET A 61 -1.60 -4.00 -6.78
N ALA A 62 -1.44 -3.53 -5.54
CA ALA A 62 -1.99 -4.21 -4.36
C ALA A 62 -3.53 -4.25 -4.38
N LEU A 63 -4.19 -3.14 -4.73
CA LEU A 63 -5.65 -3.08 -4.84
C LEU A 63 -6.17 -3.95 -5.98
N ALA A 64 -5.55 -3.89 -7.16
CA ALA A 64 -5.89 -4.75 -8.29
C ALA A 64 -5.73 -6.24 -7.94
N TRP A 65 -4.68 -6.58 -7.17
CA TRP A 65 -4.47 -7.94 -6.69
C TRP A 65 -5.57 -8.38 -5.72
N VAL A 66 -5.99 -7.52 -4.79
CA VAL A 66 -7.09 -7.81 -3.84
C VAL A 66 -8.41 -8.06 -4.57
N LEU A 67 -8.72 -7.24 -5.57
CA LEU A 67 -9.97 -7.28 -6.32
C LEU A 67 -9.97 -8.34 -7.45
N ARG A 68 -8.87 -9.08 -7.64
CA ARG A 68 -8.70 -10.00 -8.75
C ARG A 68 -9.78 -11.08 -8.79
N LYS A 69 -10.24 -11.39 -10.01
CA LYS A 69 -11.17 -12.51 -10.30
C LYS A 69 -12.51 -12.42 -9.54
N GLY A 70 -12.94 -11.23 -9.12
CA GLY A 70 -14.26 -11.03 -8.50
C GLY A 70 -14.48 -11.76 -7.17
N ARG A 71 -13.43 -12.27 -6.52
CA ARG A 71 -13.54 -13.01 -5.24
C ARG A 71 -13.85 -12.10 -4.06
N VAL A 72 -13.53 -10.81 -4.19
CA VAL A 72 -13.76 -9.78 -3.19
C VAL A 72 -14.60 -8.69 -3.85
N THR A 73 -15.76 -8.39 -3.27
CA THR A 73 -16.68 -7.37 -3.78
C THR A 73 -16.17 -5.94 -3.56
N THR A 74 -15.44 -5.70 -2.47
CA THR A 74 -15.05 -4.35 -2.04
C THR A 74 -13.73 -4.37 -1.27
N ALA A 75 -12.84 -3.45 -1.62
CA ALA A 75 -11.64 -3.11 -0.87
C ALA A 75 -11.82 -1.72 -0.24
N LEU A 76 -11.94 -1.66 1.09
CA LEU A 76 -12.08 -0.39 1.80
C LEU A 76 -10.70 0.27 1.98
N ILE A 77 -10.50 1.41 1.32
CA ILE A 77 -9.26 2.19 1.41
C ILE A 77 -9.36 3.25 2.50
N GLY A 78 -8.20 3.63 3.07
CA GLY A 78 -8.08 4.79 3.93
C GLY A 78 -7.04 5.74 3.36
N ALA A 79 -7.38 7.03 3.26
CA ALA A 79 -6.54 8.08 2.73
C ALA A 79 -6.48 9.26 3.72
N SER A 80 -5.33 9.91 3.83
CA SER A 80 -5.13 11.14 4.60
C SER A 80 -5.08 12.39 3.73
N ARG A 81 -5.02 12.23 2.40
CA ARG A 81 -5.04 13.33 1.43
C ARG A 81 -5.80 12.91 0.17
N PRO A 82 -6.45 13.84 -0.57
CA PRO A 82 -7.24 13.51 -1.76
C PRO A 82 -6.46 12.76 -2.84
N GLU A 83 -5.19 13.09 -3.07
CA GLU A 83 -4.39 12.50 -4.15
C GLU A 83 -4.17 10.99 -3.96
N GLN A 84 -4.25 10.50 -2.73
CA GLN A 84 -4.18 9.06 -2.44
C GLN A 84 -5.44 8.33 -2.92
N VAL A 85 -6.60 8.99 -2.87
CA VAL A 85 -7.84 8.42 -3.40
C VAL A 85 -7.73 8.33 -4.92
N GLU A 86 -7.27 9.39 -5.57
CA GLU A 86 -7.04 9.42 -7.02
C GLU A 86 -6.08 8.32 -7.48
N ASP A 87 -4.95 8.15 -6.78
CA ASP A 87 -4.00 7.06 -7.04
C ASP A 87 -4.65 5.68 -6.87
N CYS A 88 -5.39 5.47 -5.78
CA CYS A 88 -6.07 4.19 -5.51
C CYS A 88 -7.12 3.84 -6.58
N VAL A 89 -7.87 4.83 -7.08
CA VAL A 89 -8.85 4.61 -8.16
C VAL A 89 -8.15 4.20 -9.47
N GLY A 90 -6.90 4.61 -9.66
CA GLY A 90 -6.05 4.14 -10.77
C GLY A 90 -5.89 2.62 -10.82
N ALA A 91 -6.14 1.89 -9.73
CA ALA A 91 -6.11 0.43 -9.68
C ALA A 91 -7.20 -0.26 -10.55
N LEU A 92 -8.23 0.48 -10.94
CA LEU A 92 -9.37 -0.03 -11.72
C LEU A 92 -9.19 0.16 -13.24
N LYS A 93 -8.10 0.79 -13.67
CA LYS A 93 -7.73 0.94 -15.08
C LYS A 93 -7.01 -0.31 -15.58
#